data_AF-A0A9Q0FA71-F1
#
_entry.id   AF-A0A9Q0FA71-F1
#
_cell.length_a   1.000
_cell.length_b   1.000
_cell.length_c   1.000
_cell.angle_alpha   90.00
_cell.angle_beta   90.00
_cell.angle_gamma   90.00
#
_symmetry.space_group_name_H-M   'P 1'
#
loop_
_entity.id
_entity.type
_entity.pdbx_description
1 polymer ?
#
loop_
_entity_poly.entity_id
_entity_poly.type
_entity_poly.pdbx_seq_one_letter_code
_entity_poly.pdbx_strand_id
1 'polypeptide(L)'
;MCNVELQDARDELLQYVTDTPDDQTMIGIRRMGEVDPKPFVDVCRLRFLEEDHCMVKSMEACSLWQTHVNDPNWYPFERVVVDGKEQEIINKNDQKIQELRNEWGEGAYEAVATALMELNEYNPSGRYIVSELWNFKEQRKASQWEIHS
;
A
#
# COMPACT_ATOMS: atom_id res chain seq x y z
N MET A 1 27.37 5.17 -14.56
CA MET A 1 26.69 5.12 -13.27
C MET A 1 26.13 3.73 -13.08
N CYS A 2 26.55 3.05 -12.01
CA CYS A 2 26.09 1.70 -11.71
C CYS A 2 24.71 1.74 -11.03
N ASN A 3 23.96 0.63 -11.07
CA ASN A 3 22.66 0.51 -10.39
C ASN A 3 22.78 0.82 -8.88
N VAL A 4 23.95 0.52 -8.30
CA VAL A 4 24.29 0.82 -6.89
C VAL A 4 24.31 2.32 -6.62
N GLU A 5 25.00 3.12 -7.43
CA GLU A 5 25.10 4.58 -7.23
C GLU A 5 23.75 5.29 -7.36
N LEU A 6 22.87 4.79 -8.24
CA LEU A 6 21.51 5.31 -8.40
C LEU A 6 20.61 4.95 -7.20
N GLN A 7 20.82 3.78 -6.61
CA GLN A 7 20.08 3.33 -5.44
C GLN A 7 20.54 4.07 -4.18
N ASP A 8 21.86 4.25 -4.00
CA ASP A 8 22.42 5.02 -2.88
C ASP A 8 21.92 6.48 -2.90
N ALA A 9 21.94 7.13 -4.07
CA ALA A 9 21.42 8.49 -4.21
C ALA A 9 19.91 8.57 -3.92
N ARG A 10 19.14 7.53 -4.26
CA ARG A 10 17.71 7.45 -3.97
C ARG A 10 17.46 7.27 -2.47
N ASP A 11 18.25 6.43 -1.80
CA ASP A 11 18.12 6.17 -0.38
C ASP A 11 18.50 7.41 0.45
N GLU A 12 19.55 8.15 0.05
CA GLU A 12 19.90 9.44 0.64
C GLU A 12 18.78 10.49 0.49
N LEU A 13 18.14 10.56 -0.69
CA LEU A 13 17.01 11.46 -0.93
C LEU A 13 15.77 11.07 -0.11
N LEU A 14 15.47 9.79 0.03
CA LEU A 14 14.38 9.31 0.89
C LEU A 14 14.64 9.66 2.36
N GLN A 15 15.88 9.47 2.83
CA GLN A 15 16.25 9.85 4.19
C GLN A 15 16.08 11.36 4.42
N TYR A 16 16.55 12.19 3.49
CA TYR A 16 16.40 13.65 3.58
C TYR A 16 14.94 14.11 3.69
N VAL A 17 14.05 13.60 2.84
CA VAL A 17 12.61 13.96 2.88
C VAL A 17 11.94 13.44 4.15
N THR A 18 12.39 12.31 4.70
CA THR A 18 11.92 11.82 6.02
C THR A 18 12.32 12.76 7.15
N ASP A 19 13.57 13.24 7.14
CA ASP A 19 14.15 14.03 8.22
C ASP A 19 13.76 15.51 8.16
N THR A 20 13.41 16.01 6.97
CA THR A 20 13.03 17.41 6.73
C THR A 20 11.68 17.50 6.03
N PRO A 21 10.58 17.09 6.71
CA PRO A 21 9.24 17.24 6.15
C PRO A 21 8.94 18.74 5.99
N ASP A 22 8.77 19.18 4.75
CA ASP A 22 8.31 20.53 4.42
C ASP A 22 6.81 20.49 4.12
N ASP A 23 6.02 21.00 5.07
CA ASP A 23 4.55 21.11 4.98
C ASP A 23 4.07 21.92 3.76
N GLN A 24 4.94 22.72 3.12
CA GLN A 24 4.63 23.47 1.90
C GLN A 24 4.81 22.63 0.63
N THR A 25 5.68 21.61 0.66
CA THR A 25 5.90 20.73 -0.48
C THR A 25 4.91 19.58 -0.45
N MET A 26 4.17 19.38 -1.55
CA MET A 26 3.23 18.25 -1.70
C MET A 26 3.96 16.93 -2.01
N ILE A 27 5.25 16.87 -1.68
CA ILE A 27 6.14 15.74 -1.95
C ILE A 27 6.46 15.09 -0.62
N GLY A 28 6.25 13.79 -0.56
CA GLY A 28 6.63 13.02 0.61
C GLY A 28 6.95 11.59 0.24
N ILE A 29 6.93 10.72 1.24
CA ILE A 29 7.20 9.29 1.04
C ILE A 29 5.90 8.53 1.10
N ARG A 30 5.65 7.71 0.07
CA ARG A 30 4.57 6.73 0.05
C ARG A 30 5.18 5.33 0.16
N ARG A 31 4.53 4.48 0.96
CA ARG A 31 4.93 3.09 1.18
C ARG A 31 4.06 2.18 0.32
N MET A 32 4.57 1.81 -0.86
CA MET A 32 3.87 0.98 -1.83
C MET A 32 3.74 -0.45 -1.31
N GLY A 33 2.52 -0.98 -1.32
CA GLY A 33 2.20 -2.29 -0.80
C GLY A 33 1.91 -2.32 0.70
N GLU A 34 1.82 -1.15 1.35
CA GLU A 34 1.37 -1.05 2.73
C GLU A 34 -0.17 -0.99 2.80
N VAL A 35 -0.76 -1.85 3.62
CA VAL A 35 -2.20 -1.85 3.87
C VAL A 35 -2.54 -0.64 4.75
N ASP A 36 -3.45 0.20 4.28
CA ASP A 36 -3.96 1.33 5.06
C ASP A 36 -4.76 0.82 6.28
N PRO A 37 -4.37 1.17 7.52
CA PRO A 37 -5.09 0.75 8.71
C PRO A 37 -6.41 1.51 8.91
N LYS A 38 -6.60 2.67 8.29
CA LYS A 38 -7.75 3.55 8.53
C LYS A 38 -9.10 2.86 8.30
N PRO A 39 -9.33 2.08 7.23
CA PRO A 39 -10.60 1.39 7.04
C PRO A 39 -10.91 0.35 8.12
N PHE A 40 -9.88 -0.31 8.68
CA PHE A 40 -10.05 -1.24 9.81
C PHE A 40 -10.52 -0.49 11.05
N VAL A 41 -9.88 0.65 11.35
CA VAL A 41 -10.24 1.54 12.47
C VAL A 41 -11.67 2.06 12.32
N ASP A 42 -12.03 2.52 11.11
CA ASP A 42 -13.36 3.09 10.84
C ASP A 42 -14.46 2.02 11.05
N VAL A 43 -14.26 0.80 10.54
CA VAL A 43 -15.20 -0.32 10.71
C VAL A 43 -15.30 -0.75 12.17
N CYS A 44 -14.17 -0.78 12.87
CA CYS A 44 -14.13 -1.15 14.27
C CYS A 44 -14.84 -0.11 15.15
N ARG A 45 -14.65 1.20 14.90
CA ARG A 45 -15.31 2.28 15.64
C ARG A 45 -16.84 2.25 15.50
N LEU A 46 -17.34 1.72 14.39
CA LEU A 46 -18.79 1.49 14.21
C LEU A 46 -19.30 0.31 15.04
N ARG A 47 -18.44 -0.62 15.46
CA ARG A 47 -18.80 -1.84 16.20
C ARG A 47 -18.63 -1.72 17.71
N PHE A 48 -17.67 -0.92 18.16
CA PHE A 48 -17.29 -0.82 19.57
C PHE A 48 -17.26 0.63 20.05
N LEU A 49 -17.73 0.86 21.27
CA LEU A 49 -17.71 2.18 21.91
C LEU A 49 -16.37 2.48 22.61
N GLU A 50 -15.59 1.45 22.92
CA GLU A 50 -14.30 1.57 23.62
C GLU A 50 -13.17 1.79 22.61
N GLU A 51 -12.64 3.00 22.57
CA GLU A 51 -11.67 3.42 21.55
C GLU A 51 -10.35 2.66 21.62
N ASP A 52 -9.77 2.47 22.82
CA ASP A 52 -8.47 1.80 22.99
C ASP A 52 -8.50 0.35 22.51
N HIS A 53 -9.53 -0.40 22.92
CA HIS A 53 -9.74 -1.78 22.48
C HIS A 53 -9.95 -1.87 20.96
N CYS A 54 -10.64 -0.88 20.39
CA CYS A 54 -10.86 -0.83 18.97
C CYS A 54 -9.58 -0.55 18.17
N MET A 55 -8.75 0.38 18.65
CA MET A 55 -7.47 0.69 18.02
C MET A 55 -6.56 -0.54 17.98
N VAL A 56 -6.41 -1.25 19.10
CA VAL A 56 -5.58 -2.47 19.16
C VAL A 56 -6.06 -3.52 18.14
N LYS A 57 -7.37 -3.85 18.14
CA LYS A 57 -7.92 -4.84 17.22
C LYS A 57 -7.78 -4.47 15.75
N SER A 58 -7.95 -3.20 15.43
CA SER A 58 -7.84 -2.71 14.06
C SER A 58 -6.39 -2.81 13.54
N MET A 59 -5.42 -2.50 14.41
CA MET A 59 -4.00 -2.63 14.08
C MET A 59 -3.56 -4.10 13.95
N GLU A 60 -4.04 -4.98 14.83
CA GLU A 60 -3.81 -6.43 14.72
C GLU A 60 -4.36 -6.99 13.40
N ALA A 61 -5.59 -6.61 13.05
CA ALA A 61 -6.20 -7.01 11.79
C ALA A 61 -5.43 -6.48 10.57
N CYS A 62 -5.07 -5.19 10.56
CA CYS A 62 -4.27 -4.61 9.49
C CYS A 62 -2.92 -5.32 9.33
N SER A 63 -2.25 -5.66 10.43
CA SER A 63 -0.96 -6.37 10.43
C SER A 63 -1.09 -7.81 9.92
N LEU A 64 -2.18 -8.49 10.28
CA LEU A 64 -2.50 -9.82 9.75
C LEU A 64 -2.66 -9.78 8.23
N TRP A 65 -3.44 -8.80 7.72
CA TRP A 65 -3.64 -8.64 6.29
C TRP A 65 -2.37 -8.25 5.56
N GLN A 66 -1.53 -7.38 6.15
CA GLN A 66 -0.20 -7.10 5.59
C GLN A 66 0.65 -8.37 5.47
N THR A 67 0.58 -9.27 6.45
CA THR A 67 1.30 -10.55 6.41
C THR A 67 0.81 -11.42 5.25
N HIS A 68 -0.49 -11.45 5.00
CA HIS A 68 -1.03 -12.13 3.82
C HIS A 68 -0.57 -11.47 2.52
N VAL A 69 -0.66 -10.15 2.40
CA VAL A 69 -0.21 -9.39 1.22
C VAL A 69 1.26 -9.68 0.88
N ASN A 70 2.10 -9.80 1.91
CA ASN A 70 3.53 -10.11 1.75
C ASN A 70 3.83 -11.59 1.49
N ASP A 71 2.87 -12.51 1.63
CA ASP A 71 3.06 -13.93 1.37
C ASP A 71 3.12 -14.19 -0.14
N PRO A 72 4.28 -14.60 -0.70
CA PRO A 72 4.40 -14.89 -2.12
C PRO A 72 3.57 -16.09 -2.57
N ASN A 73 3.10 -16.94 -1.65
CA ASN A 73 2.24 -18.09 -1.96
C ASN A 73 0.76 -17.71 -2.08
N TRP A 74 0.38 -16.49 -1.67
CA TRP A 74 -0.97 -15.98 -1.82
C TRP A 74 -1.05 -14.98 -2.98
N TYR A 75 -1.64 -15.44 -4.08
CA TYR A 75 -1.80 -14.68 -5.31
C TYR A 75 -3.28 -14.64 -5.73
N PRO A 76 -4.12 -13.81 -5.09
CA PRO A 76 -5.56 -13.77 -5.30
C PRO A 76 -5.92 -12.96 -6.56
N PHE A 77 -5.28 -13.25 -7.69
CA PHE A 77 -5.51 -12.55 -8.96
C PHE A 77 -6.14 -13.48 -9.99
N GLU A 78 -6.98 -12.89 -10.83
CA GLU A 78 -7.48 -13.53 -12.05
C GLU A 78 -7.12 -12.68 -13.26
N ARG A 79 -6.94 -13.34 -14.41
CA ARG A 79 -6.64 -12.67 -15.68
C ARG A 79 -7.93 -12.40 -16.43
N VAL A 80 -8.10 -11.15 -16.84
CA VAL A 80 -9.24 -10.70 -17.64
C VAL A 80 -8.75 -9.96 -18.87
N VAL A 81 -9.55 -9.98 -19.93
CA VAL A 81 -9.27 -9.20 -21.14
C VAL A 81 -10.13 -7.96 -21.12
N VAL A 82 -9.51 -6.80 -20.99
CA VAL A 82 -10.17 -5.48 -21.05
C VAL A 82 -9.56 -4.72 -22.22
N ASP A 83 -10.42 -4.29 -23.16
CA ASP A 83 -10.01 -3.62 -24.40
C ASP A 83 -8.93 -4.37 -25.21
N GLY A 84 -9.04 -5.71 -25.23
CA GLY A 84 -8.10 -6.57 -25.96
C GLY A 84 -6.73 -6.73 -25.29
N LYS A 85 -6.53 -6.20 -24.08
CA LYS A 85 -5.32 -6.37 -23.28
C LYS A 85 -5.60 -7.27 -22.08
N GLU A 86 -4.71 -8.25 -21.86
CA GLU A 86 -4.73 -9.06 -20.65
C GLU A 86 -4.32 -8.20 -19.45
N GLN A 87 -5.15 -8.21 -18.41
CA GLN A 87 -4.93 -7.49 -17.15
C GLN A 87 -5.20 -8.42 -15.98
N GLU A 88 -4.48 -8.22 -14.89
CA GLU A 88 -4.71 -8.93 -13.63
C GLU A 88 -5.58 -8.08 -12.71
N ILE A 89 -6.68 -8.67 -12.24
CA ILE A 89 -7.57 -8.05 -11.26
C ILE A 89 -7.68 -8.95 -10.03
N ILE A 90 -8.09 -8.39 -8.89
CA ILE A 90 -8.33 -9.18 -7.68
C ILE A 90 -9.50 -10.15 -7.91
N ASN A 91 -9.24 -11.43 -7.69
CA ASN A 91 -10.26 -12.48 -7.72
C ASN A 91 -11.17 -12.33 -6.50
N LYS A 92 -12.38 -11.81 -6.72
CA LYS A 92 -13.39 -11.62 -5.65
C LYS A 92 -13.91 -12.93 -5.04
N ASN A 93 -13.65 -14.07 -5.68
CA ASN A 93 -14.01 -15.40 -5.19
C ASN A 93 -12.88 -16.07 -4.39
N ASP A 94 -11.72 -15.43 -4.26
CA ASP A 94 -10.68 -15.92 -3.36
C ASP A 94 -11.21 -15.98 -1.92
N GLN A 95 -10.95 -17.10 -1.24
CA GLN A 95 -11.51 -17.37 0.08
C GLN A 95 -11.13 -16.28 1.10
N LYS A 96 -9.85 -15.88 1.15
CA LYS A 96 -9.38 -14.84 2.07
C LYS A 96 -9.97 -13.48 1.70
N ILE A 97 -10.08 -13.15 0.42
CA ILE A 97 -10.74 -11.91 -0.03
C ILE A 97 -12.21 -11.86 0.40
N GLN A 98 -12.93 -12.97 0.35
CA GLN A 98 -14.31 -13.06 0.84
C GLN A 98 -14.37 -12.90 2.37
N GLU A 99 -13.47 -13.56 3.11
CA GLU A 99 -13.35 -13.42 4.56
C GLU A 99 -13.10 -11.96 4.96
N LEU A 100 -12.15 -11.28 4.31
CA LEU A 100 -11.85 -9.86 4.53
C LEU A 100 -13.09 -8.97 4.35
N ARG A 101 -13.81 -9.13 3.23
CA ARG A 101 -15.02 -8.35 2.92
C ARG A 101 -16.12 -8.59 3.95
N ASN A 102 -16.32 -9.84 4.36
CA ASN A 102 -17.35 -10.19 5.33
C ASN A 102 -17.01 -9.66 6.73
N GLU A 103 -15.74 -9.77 7.14
CA GLU A 103 -15.31 -9.40 8.48
C GLU A 103 -15.03 -7.91 8.63
N TRP A 104 -14.48 -7.23 7.62
CA TRP A 104 -13.99 -5.86 7.72
C TRP A 104 -14.59 -4.92 6.68
N GLY A 105 -15.48 -5.40 5.82
CA GLY A 105 -16.23 -4.57 4.87
C GLY A 105 -15.42 -4.13 3.64
N GLU A 106 -16.07 -3.36 2.78
CA GLU A 106 -15.51 -2.97 1.47
C GLU A 106 -14.27 -2.08 1.60
N GLY A 107 -14.24 -1.15 2.56
CA GLY A 107 -13.08 -0.25 2.72
C GLY A 107 -11.79 -0.99 3.08
N ALA A 108 -11.87 -2.00 3.94
CA ALA A 108 -10.71 -2.84 4.27
C ALA A 108 -10.29 -3.72 3.08
N TYR A 109 -11.27 -4.23 2.32
CA TYR A 109 -11.00 -4.89 1.04
C TYR A 109 -10.25 -3.98 0.06
N GLU A 110 -10.69 -2.73 -0.12
CA GLU A 110 -10.07 -1.78 -1.05
C GLU A 110 -8.64 -1.44 -0.64
N ALA A 111 -8.37 -1.30 0.67
CA ALA A 111 -7.02 -1.09 1.18
C ALA A 111 -6.09 -2.28 0.87
N VAL A 112 -6.53 -3.51 1.13
CA VAL A 112 -5.73 -4.72 0.85
C VAL A 112 -5.57 -4.94 -0.66
N ALA A 113 -6.61 -4.72 -1.45
CA ALA A 113 -6.56 -4.82 -2.91
C ALA A 113 -5.56 -3.82 -3.51
N THR A 114 -5.58 -2.58 -3.03
CA THR A 114 -4.61 -1.54 -3.41
C THR A 114 -3.19 -1.99 -3.10
N ALA A 115 -2.93 -2.46 -1.87
CA ALA A 115 -1.60 -2.94 -1.47
C ALA A 115 -1.11 -4.12 -2.34
N LEU A 116 -1.99 -5.08 -2.66
CA LEU A 116 -1.66 -6.19 -3.56
C LEU A 116 -1.29 -5.71 -4.97
N MET A 117 -2.05 -4.78 -5.54
CA MET A 117 -1.79 -4.21 -6.87
C MET A 117 -0.48 -3.42 -6.88
N GLU A 118 -0.23 -2.61 -5.85
CA GLU A 118 1.03 -1.86 -5.70
C GLU A 118 2.23 -2.80 -5.59
N LEU A 119 2.15 -3.91 -4.85
CA LEU A 119 3.27 -4.87 -4.82
C LEU A 119 3.52 -5.51 -6.18
N ASN A 120 2.49 -5.82 -6.95
CA ASN A 120 2.69 -6.35 -8.30
C ASN A 120 3.34 -5.33 -9.25
N GLU A 121 3.07 -4.04 -9.07
CA GLU A 121 3.66 -2.97 -9.89
C GLU A 121 5.10 -2.64 -9.46
N TYR A 122 5.34 -2.50 -8.15
CA TYR A 122 6.61 -1.96 -7.62
C TYR A 122 7.59 -3.04 -7.15
N ASN A 123 7.11 -4.22 -6.74
CA ASN A 123 7.96 -5.30 -6.22
C ASN A 123 7.36 -6.71 -6.41
N PRO A 124 7.08 -7.13 -7.66
CA PRO A 124 6.32 -8.36 -7.94
C PRO A 124 7.02 -9.61 -7.39
N SER A 125 8.35 -9.64 -7.41
CA SER A 125 9.14 -10.79 -6.94
C SER A 125 9.42 -10.76 -5.44
N GLY A 126 9.64 -9.57 -4.86
CA GLY A 126 10.08 -9.44 -3.48
C GLY A 126 8.95 -9.43 -2.47
N ARG A 127 7.75 -8.95 -2.86
CA ARG A 127 6.55 -8.89 -2.01
C ARG A 127 6.77 -8.22 -0.65
N TYR A 128 7.68 -7.25 -0.60
CA TYR A 128 7.89 -6.37 0.55
C TYR A 128 7.58 -4.92 0.16
N ILE A 129 7.19 -4.13 1.16
CA ILE A 129 6.85 -2.72 1.02
C ILE A 129 8.02 -1.93 0.43
N VAL A 130 7.75 -1.09 -0.57
CA VAL A 130 8.76 -0.23 -1.21
C VAL A 130 8.44 1.24 -0.93
N SER A 131 9.42 1.97 -0.42
CA SER A 131 9.29 3.42 -0.24
C SER A 131 9.56 4.16 -1.55
N GLU A 132 8.63 5.01 -1.95
CA GLU A 132 8.70 5.84 -3.16
C GLU A 132 8.49 7.32 -2.81
N LEU A 133 9.28 8.18 -3.45
CA LEU A 133 9.03 9.62 -3.46
C LEU A 133 7.75 9.89 -4.24
N TRP A 134 6.79 10.55 -3.61
CA TRP A 134 5.44 10.69 -4.11
C TRP A 134 5.00 12.14 -4.11
N ASN A 135 4.49 12.61 -5.25
CA ASN A 135 3.81 13.88 -5.37
C ASN A 135 2.32 13.63 -5.05
N PHE A 136 1.89 14.00 -3.84
CA PHE A 136 0.52 13.84 -3.37
C PHE A 136 -0.47 14.77 -4.06
N LYS A 137 -0.01 15.87 -4.66
CA LYS A 137 -0.86 16.75 -5.47
C LYS A 137 -1.22 16.10 -6.81
N GLU A 138 -0.25 15.48 -7.46
CA GLU A 138 -0.43 14.87 -8.78
C GLU A 138 -0.73 13.36 -8.74
N GLN A 139 -0.70 12.75 -7.57
CA GLN A 139 -0.96 11.32 -7.36
C GLN A 139 -0.05 10.43 -8.24
N ARG A 140 1.22 10.79 -8.32
CA ARG A 140 2.25 10.05 -9.06
C ARG A 140 3.61 10.10 -8.35
N LYS A 141 4.54 9.25 -8.78
CA LYS A 141 5.94 9.31 -8.37
C LYS A 141 6.49 10.72 -8.63
N ALA A 142 7.13 11.30 -7.62
CA ALA A 142 7.80 12.59 -7.76
C ALA A 142 9.06 12.44 -8.61
N SER A 143 9.31 13.42 -9.47
CA SER A 143 10.52 13.52 -10.25
C SER A 143 11.62 14.21 -9.43
N GLN A 144 12.88 13.86 -9.70
CA GLN A 144 14.05 14.38 -8.97
C GLN A 144 14.14 15.92 -8.95
N TRP A 145 13.53 16.60 -9.93
CA TRP A 145 13.53 18.06 -10.07
C TRP A 145 12.55 18.76 -9.14
N GLU A 146 11.49 18.07 -8.71
CA GLU A 146 10.44 18.65 -7.87
C GLU A 146 10.92 18.86 -6.41
N ILE A 147 12.04 18.24 -6.02
CA ILE A 147 12.59 18.26 -4.65
C ILE A 147 13.45 19.52 -4.38
N HIS A 148 13.81 20.28 -5.43
CA HIS A 148 14.72 21.45 -5.33
C HIS A 148 14.05 22.80 -5.62
N SER A 149 12.71 22.90 -5.60
CA SER A 149 11.97 24.15 -5.88
C SER A 149 11.39 24.78 -4.64
#